data_AF-A0A937R5N2-F1
#
_entry.id   AF-A0A937R5N2-F1
#
_cell.length_a   1.000
_cell.length_b   1.000
_cell.length_c   1.000
_cell.angle_alpha   90.00
_cell.angle_beta   90.00
_cell.angle_gamma   90.00
#
_symmetry.space_group_name_H-M   'P 1'
#
loop_
_entity.id
_entity.type
_entity.pdbx_description
1 polymer ?
#
loop_
_entity_poly.entity_id
_entity_poly.type
_entity_poly.pdbx_seq_one_letter_code
_entity_poly.pdbx_strand_id
1 'polypeptide(L)' 'ISITLMAANEPDVSKRILFQKSYSEKKACTQKNPEGLAQAMSLAMAEISRKAIMDIYSLLKNRV' A
#
# COMPACT_ATOMS: atom_id res chain seq x y z
N ILE A 1 3.35 -1.00 -6.68
CA ILE A 1 2.53 0.17 -6.30
C ILE A 1 3.27 0.93 -5.23
N SER A 2 3.39 2.26 -5.35
CA SER A 2 4.07 3.09 -4.36
C SER A 2 3.04 3.89 -3.58
N ILE A 3 3.14 3.87 -2.25
CA ILE A 3 2.24 4.58 -1.34
C ILE A 3 3.07 5.52 -0.48
N THR A 4 2.60 6.76 -0.36
CA THR A 4 3.21 7.80 0.48
C THR A 4 2.19 8.27 1.51
N LEU A 5 2.54 8.20 2.79
CA LEU A 5 1.77 8.75 3.90
C LEU A 5 2.28 10.15 4.22
N MET A 6 1.36 11.12 4.26
CA MET A 6 1.69 12.52 4.51
C MET A 6 0.89 13.08 5.69
N ALA A 7 1.52 13.96 6.47
CA ALA A 7 0.83 14.75 7.48
C ALA A 7 0.03 15.86 6.79
N ALA A 8 -1.29 15.89 7.02
CA ALA A 8 -2.18 16.87 6.37
C ALA A 8 -1.87 18.32 6.77
N ASN A 9 -1.57 18.53 8.06
CA ASN A 9 -1.44 19.86 8.68
C ASN A 9 0.01 20.25 9.01
N GLU A 10 1.02 19.62 8.39
CA GLU A 10 2.42 20.00 8.60
C GLU A 10 2.82 21.11 7.61
N PRO A 11 3.19 22.32 8.09
CA PRO A 11 3.56 23.44 7.22
C PRO A 11 4.97 23.28 6.62
N ASP A 12 5.85 22.52 7.27
CA ASP A 12 7.19 22.23 6.77
C ASP A 12 7.13 21.08 5.76
N VAL A 13 7.42 21.40 4.49
CA VAL A 13 7.42 20.45 3.37
C VAL A 13 8.35 19.27 3.65
N SER A 14 9.46 19.49 4.36
CA SER A 14 10.46 18.46 4.68
C SER A 14 9.95 17.46 5.73
N LYS A 15 9.00 17.87 6.57
CA LYS A 15 8.40 17.02 7.63
C LYS A 15 7.06 16.42 7.20
N ARG A 16 6.56 16.80 6.03
CA ARG A 16 5.23 16.41 5.55
C ARG A 16 5.15 14.94 5.18
N ILE A 17 6.24 14.35 4.67
CA ILE A 17 6.28 12.93 4.33
C ILE A 17 6.60 12.12 5.58
N LEU A 18 5.62 11.35 6.04
CA LEU A 18 5.77 10.48 7.20
C LEU A 18 6.38 9.14 6.82
N PHE A 19 6.06 8.66 5.62
CA PHE A 19 6.47 7.36 5.14
C PHE A 19 6.26 7.26 3.63
N GLN A 20 7.14 6.54 2.95
CA GLN A 20 6.98 6.19 1.55
C GLN A 20 7.51 4.77 1.35
N LYS A 21 6.68 3.89 0.78
CA LYS A 21 7.06 2.49 0.54
C LYS A 21 6.49 1.96 -0.76
N SER A 22 7.29 1.16 -1.42
CA SER A 22 6.91 0.42 -2.62
C SER A 22 6.46 -0.98 -2.23
N TYR A 23 5.24 -1.33 -2.62
CA TYR A 23 4.63 -2.64 -2.42
C TYR A 23 4.61 -3.42 -3.74
N SER A 24 4.95 -4.70 -3.66
CA SER A 24 4.96 -5.61 -4.79
C SER A 24 4.47 -6.97 -4.32
N GLU A 25 3.33 -7.41 -4.87
CA GLU A 25 2.77 -8.74 -4.62
C GLU A 25 2.51 -9.44 -5.95
N LYS A 26 2.63 -10.75 -5.94
CA LYS A 26 2.34 -11.61 -7.10
C LYS A 26 1.26 -12.60 -6.71
N LYS A 27 0.26 -12.73 -7.58
CA LYS A 27 -0.78 -13.76 -7.48
C LYS A 27 -0.79 -14.62 -8.73
N ALA A 28 -1.05 -15.90 -8.53
CA ALA A 28 -1.20 -16.83 -9.64
C ALA A 28 -2.44 -16.44 -10.46
N CYS A 29 -2.26 -16.27 -11.76
CA CYS A 29 -3.35 -16.10 -12.70
C CYS A 29 -3.81 -17.50 -13.14
N THR A 30 -4.89 -17.99 -12.55
CA THR A 30 -5.38 -19.36 -12.77
C THR A 30 -6.06 -19.53 -14.12
N GLN A 31 -6.61 -18.45 -14.68
CA GLN A 31 -7.28 -18.45 -15.98
C GLN A 31 -6.51 -17.57 -16.97
N LYS A 32 -6.23 -18.09 -18.16
CA LYS A 32 -5.52 -17.36 -19.23
C LYS A 32 -6.48 -16.48 -20.05
N ASN A 33 -7.31 -15.71 -19.38
CA ASN A 33 -8.27 -14.78 -19.96
C ASN A 33 -8.20 -13.41 -19.24
N PRO A 34 -8.77 -12.34 -19.82
CA PRO A 34 -8.75 -11.01 -19.21
C PRO A 34 -9.37 -10.96 -17.81
N GLU A 35 -10.43 -11.75 -17.58
CA GLU A 35 -11.10 -11.83 -16.27
C GLU A 35 -10.20 -12.44 -15.19
N GLY A 36 -9.48 -13.51 -15.51
CA GLY A 36 -8.51 -14.15 -14.62
C GLY A 36 -7.35 -13.23 -14.25
N LEU A 37 -6.90 -12.41 -15.21
CA LEU A 37 -5.91 -11.37 -14.94
C LEU A 37 -6.46 -10.33 -13.96
N ALA A 38 -7.66 -9.80 -14.21
CA ALA A 38 -8.30 -8.82 -13.32
C ALA A 38 -8.52 -9.38 -11.91
N GLN A 39 -8.90 -10.66 -11.80
CA GLN A 39 -9.04 -11.36 -10.53
C GLN A 39 -7.70 -11.47 -9.80
N ALA A 40 -6.64 -11.93 -10.47
CA ALA A 40 -5.31 -12.04 -9.89
C ALA A 40 -4.76 -10.68 -9.42
N MET A 41 -4.99 -9.62 -10.20
CA MET A 41 -4.63 -8.25 -9.82
C MET A 41 -5.40 -7.77 -8.59
N SER A 42 -6.71 -8.01 -8.54
CA SER A 42 -7.56 -7.63 -7.40
C SER A 42 -7.12 -8.34 -6.11
N LEU A 43 -6.78 -9.63 -6.20
CA LEU A 43 -6.23 -10.39 -5.08
C LEU A 43 -4.86 -9.86 -4.62
N ALA A 44 -3.98 -9.51 -5.54
CA ALA A 44 -2.70 -8.90 -5.20
C ALA A 44 -2.91 -7.54 -4.52
N MET A 45 -3.86 -6.75 -5.01
CA MET A 45 -4.18 -5.44 -4.43
C MET A 45 -4.79 -5.56 -3.02
N ALA A 46 -5.63 -6.57 -2.77
CA ALA A 46 -6.18 -6.83 -1.43
C ALA A 46 -5.07 -7.10 -0.41
N GLU A 47 -4.03 -7.85 -0.77
CA GLU A 47 -2.88 -8.08 0.11
C GLU A 47 -2.02 -6.83 0.30
N ILE A 48 -1.77 -6.07 -0.78
CA ILE A 48 -1.06 -4.79 -0.68
C ILE A 48 -1.81 -3.86 0.27
N SER A 49 -3.14 -3.75 0.13
CA SER A 49 -3.99 -2.94 1.00
C SER A 49 -3.86 -3.37 2.47
N ARG A 50 -3.95 -4.68 2.76
CA ARG A 50 -3.77 -5.20 4.12
C ARG A 50 -2.40 -4.86 4.69
N LYS A 51 -1.32 -5.03 3.92
CA LYS A 51 0.06 -4.69 4.35
C LYS A 51 0.21 -3.20 4.60
N ALA A 52 -0.31 -2.36 3.71
CA ALA A 52 -0.26 -0.91 3.86
C ALA A 52 -1.00 -0.43 5.13
N ILE A 53 -2.18 -0.96 5.40
CA ILE A 53 -2.95 -0.65 6.63
C ILE A 53 -2.12 -1.00 7.87
N MET A 54 -1.57 -2.21 7.94
CA MET A 54 -0.74 -2.65 9.08
C MET A 54 0.52 -1.80 9.25
N ASP A 55 1.19 -1.45 8.16
CA ASP A 55 2.36 -0.57 8.18
C ASP A 55 1.98 0.81 8.73
N ILE A 56 0.89 1.41 8.26
CA ILE A 56 0.39 2.71 8.73
C ILE A 56 0.06 2.66 10.23
N TYR A 57 -0.68 1.65 10.69
CA TYR A 57 -1.00 1.49 12.11
C TYR A 57 0.24 1.34 12.97
N SER A 58 1.22 0.54 12.52
CA SER A 58 2.47 0.32 13.27
C SER A 58 3.29 1.60 13.37
N LEU A 59 3.38 2.37 12.29
CA LEU A 59 4.07 3.66 12.27
C LEU A 59 3.42 4.69 13.19
N LEU A 60 2.09 4.78 13.16
CA LEU A 60 1.36 5.71 14.03
C LEU A 60 1.46 5.30 15.51
N LYS A 61 1.40 4.00 15.82
CA LYS A 61 1.54 3.49 17.18
C LYS A 61 2.91 3.82 17.78
N ASN A 62 3.99 3.76 16.99
CA ASN A 62 5.34 4.05 17.46
C ASN A 62 5.63 5.56 17.60
N ARG A 63 4.69 6.42 17.22
CA ARG A 63 4.85 7.89 17.25
C ARG A 63 4.22 8.55 18.48
N VAL A 64 3.42 7.80 19.25
CA VAL A 64 2.80 8.21 20.53
C VAL A 64 3.68 7.73 21.67
#